data_AF-A0A1C6KUS0-F1
#
_entry.id   AF-A0A1C6KUS0-F1
#
_cell.length_a   1.000
_cell.length_b   1.000
_cell.length_c   1.000
_cell.angle_alpha   90.00
_cell.angle_beta   90.00
_cell.angle_gamma   90.00
#
_symmetry.space_group_name_H-M   'P 1'
#
loop_
_entity.id
_entity.type
_entity.pdbx_description
1 polymer ?
#
loop_
_entity_poly.entity_id
_entity_poly.type
_entity_poly.pdbx_seq_one_letter_code
_entity_poly.pdbx_strand_id
1 'polypeptide(L)' 'MYSYNDFERLFVRYKAEVVPVGISIQKFCTANKVPYNLFERWYKDTRHKIEK' A
#
# COMPACT_ATOMS: atom_id res chain seq x y z
N MET A 1 14.94 -3.82 -3.83
CA MET A 1 13.75 -4.59 -4.25
C MET A 1 12.78 -4.55 -3.08
N TYR A 2 11.52 -4.18 -3.27
CA TYR A 2 10.56 -4.05 -2.16
C TYR A 2 10.22 -5.42 -1.58
N SER A 3 10.33 -5.57 -0.26
CA SER A 3 9.89 -6.75 0.47
C SER A 3 8.41 -6.66 0.84
N TYR A 4 7.81 -7.78 1.25
CA TYR A 4 6.45 -7.82 1.78
C TYR A 4 6.26 -6.84 2.95
N ASN A 5 7.23 -6.78 3.87
CA ASN A 5 7.22 -5.91 5.04
C ASN A 5 7.31 -4.41 4.67
N ASP A 6 7.97 -4.07 3.55
CA ASP A 6 7.98 -2.69 3.06
C ASP A 6 6.59 -2.25 2.59
N PHE A 7 5.88 -3.11 1.87
CA PHE A 7 4.51 -2.83 1.42
C PHE A 7 3.51 -2.80 2.57
N GLU A 8 3.65 -3.68 3.57
CA GLU A 8 2.82 -3.68 4.77
C GLU A 8 2.96 -2.36 5.55
N ARG A 9 4.19 -1.92 5.81
CA ARG A 9 4.46 -0.62 6.47
C ARG A 9 3.92 0.55 5.67
N LEU A 10 4.09 0.53 4.34
CA LEU A 10 3.53 1.55 3.46
C LEU A 10 2.00 1.60 3.56
N PHE A 11 1.34 0.44 3.57
CA PHE A 11 -0.11 0.35 3.65
C PHE A 11 -0.65 0.80 5.01
N VAL A 12 0.01 0.42 6.11
CA VAL A 12 -0.35 0.90 7.46
C VAL A 12 -0.27 2.43 7.53
N ARG A 13 0.81 3.02 7.03
CA ARG A 13 0.96 4.49 6.95
C ARG A 13 -0.11 5.13 6.09
N TYR A 14 -0.41 4.55 4.92
CA TYR A 14 -1.50 5.04 4.07
C TYR A 14 -2.84 5.05 4.83
N LYS A 15 -3.18 3.96 5.51
CA LYS A 15 -4.42 3.83 6.28
C LYS A 15 -4.53 4.86 7.41
N ALA A 16 -3.42 5.16 8.09
CA ALA A 16 -3.39 6.08 9.22
C ALA A 16 -3.34 7.55 8.80
N GLU A 17 -2.45 7.92 7.88
CA GLU A 17 -2.09 9.30 7.58
C GLU A 17 -2.85 9.87 6.37
N VAL A 18 -3.23 9.01 5.42
CA VAL A 18 -3.58 9.44 4.06
C VAL A 18 -5.07 9.26 3.76
N VAL A 19 -5.66 8.17 4.26
CA VAL A 19 -7.10 7.91 4.13
C VAL A 19 -7.97 9.05 4.68
N PRO A 20 -7.67 9.66 5.85
CA PRO A 20 -8.46 10.81 6.34
C PRO A 20 -8.38 12.05 5.45
N VAL A 21 -7.32 12.18 4.66
CA VAL A 21 -7.07 13.31 3.75
C VAL A 21 -7.67 13.05 2.35
N GLY A 22 -8.16 11.84 2.08
CA GLY A 22 -8.81 11.48 0.82
C GLY A 22 -7.85 11.34 -0.38
N ILE A 23 -6.56 11.21 -0.14
CA ILE A 23 -5.58 10.96 -1.21
C ILE A 23 -5.64 9.47 -1.59
N SER A 24 -5.64 9.17 -2.89
CA SER A 24 -5.66 7.78 -3.36
C SER A 24 -4.34 7.05 -3.09
N ILE A 25 -4.41 5.75 -2.82
CA ILE A 25 -3.23 4.89 -2.62
C ILE A 25 -2.25 4.96 -3.79
N GLN A 26 -2.74 5.09 -5.03
CA GLN A 26 -1.88 5.22 -6.21
C GLN A 26 -1.04 6.51 -6.19
N LYS A 27 -1.65 7.65 -5.81
CA LYS A 27 -0.92 8.91 -5.64
C LYS A 27 0.09 8.79 -4.49
N PHE A 28 -0.28 8.14 -3.40
CA PHE A 28 0.61 7.91 -2.26
C PHE A 28 1.81 7.02 -2.61
N CYS A 29 1.59 5.91 -3.33
CA CYS A 29 2.68 5.05 -3.83
C CYS A 29 3.64 5.85 -4.71
N THR A 30 3.11 6.64 -5.64
CA THR A 30 3.92 7.50 -6.53
C THR A 30 4.76 8.50 -5.73
N ALA A 31 4.18 9.15 -4.71
CA ALA A 31 4.89 10.08 -3.83
C ALA A 31 6.01 9.39 -3.02
N ASN A 32 5.83 8.12 -2.65
CA ASN A 32 6.82 7.32 -1.92
C ASN A 32 7.77 6.54 -2.85
N LYS A 33 7.79 6.85 -4.16
CA LYS A 33 8.61 6.17 -5.19
C LYS A 33 8.36 4.67 -5.28
N VAL A 34 7.19 4.22 -4.85
CA VAL A 34 6.75 2.82 -4.91
C VAL A 34 6.02 2.59 -6.23
N PRO A 35 6.49 1.65 -7.07
CA PRO A 35 5.76 1.28 -8.28
C PRO A 35 4.39 0.69 -7.91
N TYR A 36 3.31 1.36 -8.36
CA TYR A 36 1.95 0.97 -7.99
C TYR A 36 1.59 -0.45 -8.43
N ASN A 37 2.09 -0.91 -9.58
CA ASN A 37 1.89 -2.28 -10.07
C ASN A 37 2.43 -3.36 -9.11
N LEU A 38 3.55 -3.10 -8.42
CA LEU A 38 4.10 -4.02 -7.44
C LEU A 38 3.28 -4.02 -6.16
N PHE A 39 2.87 -2.83 -5.70
CA PHE A 39 1.97 -2.69 -4.57
C PHE A 39 0.62 -3.38 -4.82
N GLU A 40 0.04 -3.21 -6.02
CA GLU A 40 -1.24 -3.80 -6.38
C GLU A 40 -1.18 -5.34 -6.36
N ARG A 41 -0.08 -5.94 -6.85
CA ARG A 41 0.15 -7.39 -6.75
C ARG A 41 0.20 -7.82 -5.29
N TRP A 42 1.04 -7.18 -4.48
CA TRP A 42 1.12 -7.46 -3.05
C TRP A 42 -0.25 -7.33 -2.35
N TYR A 43 -1.01 -6.27 -2.67
CA TYR A 43 -2.32 -6.01 -2.07
C TYR A 43 -3.35 -7.09 -2.45
N LYS A 44 -3.34 -7.56 -3.70
CA LYS A 44 -4.17 -8.69 -4.16
C LYS A 44 -3.79 -10.00 -3.48
N ASP A 45 -2.50 -10.23 -3.25
CA ASP A 45 -2.02 -11.44 -2.54
C ASP A 45 -2.35 -11.41 -1.04
N THR A 46 -2.44 -10.21 -0.44
CA THR A 46 -2.67 -10.02 1.00
C THR A 46 -4.12 -9.81 1.41
N ARG A 47 -4.98 -9.23 0.55
CA ARG A 47 -6.40 -9.02 0.87
C ARG A 47 -7.12 -10.32 1.24
N HIS A 48 -6.77 -11.44 0.62
CA HIS A 48 -7.32 -12.76 0.95
C HIS A 48 -6.89 -13.28 2.33
N LYS A 49 -5.85 -12.70 2.94
CA LYS A 49 -5.36 -13.04 4.28
C LYS A 49 -5.89 -12.10 5.36
N ILE A 50 -6.28 -10.87 4.99
CA ILE A 50 -6.71 -9.82 5.92
C ILE A 50 -8.24 -9.84 6.15
N GLU A 51 -9.03 -10.40 5.23
CA GLU A 51 -10.50 -10.56 5.38
C GLU A 51 -10.92 -11.81 6.20
N LYS A 52 -10.08 -12.32 7.10
CA LYS A 52 -10.45 -13.40 8.05
C LYS A 52 -10.50 -12.91 9.48
#